data_AF-A0AAQ0U3F0-F1
#
_entry.id   AF-A0AAQ0U3F0-F1
#
_cell.length_a   1.000
_cell.length_b   1.000
_cell.length_c   1.000
_cell.angle_alpha   90.00
_cell.angle_beta   90.00
_cell.angle_gamma   90.00
#
_symmetry.space_group_name_H-M   'P 1'
#
loop_
_entity.id
_entity.type
_entity.pdbx_description
1 polymer ?
#
loop_
_entity_poly.entity_id
_entity_poly.type
_entity_poly.pdbx_seq_one_letter_code
_entity_poly.pdbx_strand_id
1 'polypeptide(L)'
;MNRPGDLLLSPWALVSVAIILINDHALKGAFGNMVTGKLSDVAGVFLFPLLLLSVFEVLRRNLVGRAAIAWSIAVTGIGFAAVKVVPPIGDAYEWVIGFLRLTAGGFRGDLLPILVYRDPSDLWVLPILFASYLVITHNRTRAPEGAPEHELISPGPHPT
;
A
#
# COMPACT_ATOMS: atom_id res chain seq x y z
N MET A 1 -13.43 -8.47 -8.68
CA MET A 1 -12.68 -8.45 -7.41
C MET A 1 -13.74 -8.32 -6.35
N ASN A 2 -14.06 -9.43 -5.69
CA ASN A 2 -15.30 -9.57 -4.92
C ASN A 2 -15.04 -9.98 -3.46
N ARG A 3 -13.78 -10.19 -3.06
CA ARG A 3 -13.40 -10.51 -1.68
C ARG A 3 -12.56 -9.39 -1.06
N PRO A 4 -12.65 -9.20 0.28
CA PRO A 4 -11.79 -8.29 1.02
C PRO A 4 -10.32 -8.49 0.67
N GLY A 5 -9.63 -7.44 0.25
CA GLY A 5 -8.21 -7.49 -0.08
C GLY A 5 -7.85 -7.96 -1.50
N ASP A 6 -8.83 -8.30 -2.34
CA ASP A 6 -8.59 -8.66 -3.75
C ASP A 6 -7.84 -7.55 -4.51
N LEU A 7 -7.96 -6.30 -4.09
CA LEU A 7 -7.32 -5.14 -4.72
C LEU A 7 -5.79 -5.28 -4.82
N LEU A 8 -5.16 -5.97 -3.86
CA LEU A 8 -3.71 -6.28 -3.88
C LEU A 8 -3.32 -7.31 -4.94
N LEU A 9 -4.28 -8.09 -5.45
CA LEU A 9 -4.09 -9.03 -6.54
C LEU A 9 -4.31 -8.36 -7.91
N SER A 10 -4.56 -7.05 -7.95
CA SER A 10 -4.67 -6.34 -9.22
C SER A 10 -3.32 -6.38 -9.95
N PRO A 11 -3.32 -6.51 -11.29
CA PRO A 11 -2.07 -6.49 -12.06
C PRO A 11 -1.19 -5.29 -11.70
N TRP A 12 -1.80 -4.13 -11.44
CA TRP A 12 -1.10 -2.91 -11.06
C TRP A 12 -0.42 -3.00 -9.69
N ALA A 13 -1.11 -3.54 -8.68
CA ALA A 13 -0.50 -3.77 -7.36
C ALA A 13 0.67 -4.76 -7.45
N LEU A 14 0.50 -5.84 -8.21
CA LEU A 14 1.56 -6.83 -8.43
C LEU A 14 2.77 -6.24 -9.17
N VAL A 15 2.54 -5.40 -10.18
CA VAL A 15 3.62 -4.65 -10.86
C VAL A 15 4.35 -3.74 -9.89
N SER A 16 3.65 -3.00 -9.02
CA SER A 16 4.32 -2.15 -8.02
C SER A 16 5.14 -2.96 -7.02
N VAL A 17 4.63 -4.09 -6.55
CA VAL A 17 5.40 -5.01 -5.67
C VAL A 17 6.63 -5.54 -6.41
N ALA A 18 6.48 -5.96 -7.66
CA ALA A 18 7.60 -6.45 -8.48
C ALA A 18 8.66 -5.36 -8.69
N ILE A 19 8.24 -4.12 -8.97
CA ILE A 19 9.14 -2.97 -9.09
C ILE A 19 9.92 -2.79 -7.79
N ILE A 20 9.24 -2.74 -6.63
CA ILE A 20 9.91 -2.58 -5.33
C ILE A 20 10.92 -3.69 -5.10
N LEU A 21 10.54 -4.96 -5.29
CA LEU A 21 11.41 -6.10 -5.06
C LEU A 21 12.62 -6.12 -6.00
N ILE A 22 12.41 -5.98 -7.31
CA ILE A 22 13.51 -5.98 -8.29
C ILE A 22 14.43 -4.79 -8.06
N ASN A 23 13.85 -3.63 -7.72
CA ASN A 23 14.62 -2.42 -7.49
C ASN A 23 15.52 -2.53 -6.26
N ASP A 24 14.97 -3.04 -5.16
CA ASP A 24 15.71 -3.19 -3.91
C ASP A 24 16.77 -4.31 -3.97
N HIS A 25 16.57 -5.36 -4.77
CA HIS A 25 17.49 -6.50 -4.83
C HIS A 25 18.51 -6.43 -5.97
N ALA A 26 18.19 -5.81 -7.10
CA ALA A 26 19.04 -5.83 -8.29
C ALA A 26 19.51 -4.44 -8.73
N LEU A 27 18.59 -3.46 -8.79
CA LEU A 27 18.87 -2.19 -9.47
C LEU A 27 19.70 -1.23 -8.60
N LYS A 28 19.50 -1.21 -7.28
CA LYS A 28 20.26 -0.35 -6.37
C LYS A 28 21.76 -0.60 -6.41
N GLY A 29 22.17 -1.86 -6.60
CA GLY A 29 23.59 -2.23 -6.74
C GLY A 29 24.21 -1.78 -8.07
N ALA A 30 23.41 -1.64 -9.13
CA ALA A 30 23.90 -1.40 -10.49
C ALA A 30 23.76 0.06 -10.97
N PHE A 31 22.72 0.78 -10.54
CA PHE A 31 22.35 2.10 -11.08
C PHE A 31 22.41 3.24 -10.05
N GLY A 32 22.82 2.95 -8.81
CA GLY A 32 22.91 3.93 -7.73
C GLY A 32 21.55 4.36 -7.17
N ASN A 33 21.57 5.03 -6.01
CA ASN A 33 20.38 5.25 -5.18
C ASN A 33 19.45 6.38 -5.64
N MET A 34 19.90 7.25 -6.55
CA MET A 34 19.14 8.46 -6.92
C MET A 34 17.93 8.15 -7.83
N VAL A 35 18.13 7.35 -8.88
CA VAL A 35 17.05 6.96 -9.80
C VAL A 35 16.19 5.84 -9.20
N THR A 36 16.85 4.86 -8.58
CA THR A 36 16.19 3.73 -7.94
C THR A 36 15.37 4.17 -6.72
N GLY A 37 15.84 5.15 -5.94
CA GLY A 37 15.05 5.72 -4.84
C GLY A 37 13.70 6.26 -5.29
N LYS A 38 13.69 7.05 -6.37
CA LYS A 38 12.46 7.64 -6.92
C LYS A 38 11.51 6.61 -7.49
N LEU A 39 12.03 5.55 -8.13
CA LEU A 39 11.18 4.48 -8.65
C LEU A 39 10.48 3.70 -7.52
N SER A 40 11.19 3.45 -6.41
CA SER A 40 10.58 2.86 -5.21
C SER A 40 9.56 3.80 -4.57
N ASP A 41 9.83 5.10 -4.53
CA ASP A 41 8.86 6.09 -4.02
C ASP A 41 7.57 6.06 -4.87
N VAL A 42 7.66 6.07 -6.20
CA VAL A 42 6.49 5.98 -7.09
C VAL A 42 5.71 4.69 -6.86
N ALA A 43 6.40 3.54 -6.83
CA ALA A 43 5.75 2.26 -6.63
C ALA A 43 5.11 2.14 -5.24
N GLY A 44 5.78 2.64 -4.20
CA GLY A 44 5.31 2.64 -2.83
C GLY A 44 4.10 3.56 -2.62
N VAL A 45 4.19 4.82 -3.05
CA VAL A 45 3.08 5.79 -2.95
C VAL A 45 1.87 5.33 -3.77
N PHE A 46 2.10 4.68 -4.91
CA PHE A 46 1.00 4.07 -5.66
C PHE A 46 0.35 2.91 -4.90
N LEU A 47 1.14 1.98 -4.35
CA LEU A 47 0.68 0.73 -3.73
C LEU A 47 0.02 0.95 -2.36
N PHE A 48 0.53 1.89 -1.57
CA PHE A 48 0.16 2.04 -0.16
C PHE A 48 -1.33 2.33 0.09
N PRO A 49 -2.03 3.17 -0.69
CA PRO A 49 -3.47 3.37 -0.53
C PRO A 49 -4.26 2.08 -0.81
N LEU A 50 -3.81 1.25 -1.77
CA LEU A 50 -4.45 -0.03 -2.09
C LEU A 50 -4.26 -1.02 -0.94
N LEU A 51 -3.06 -1.07 -0.37
CA LEU A 51 -2.73 -1.88 0.80
C LEU A 51 -3.57 -1.47 2.01
N LEU A 52 -3.58 -0.19 2.34
CA LEU A 52 -4.28 0.36 3.50
C LEU A 52 -5.79 0.07 3.41
N LEU A 53 -6.38 0.28 2.23
CA LEU A 53 -7.78 -0.02 1.98
C LEU A 53 -8.08 -1.52 2.07
N SER A 54 -7.20 -2.37 1.54
CA SER A 54 -7.31 -3.83 1.63
C SER A 54 -7.25 -4.33 3.07
N VAL A 55 -6.35 -3.76 3.88
CA VAL A 55 -6.27 -4.06 5.32
C VAL A 55 -7.55 -3.65 6.03
N PHE A 56 -8.10 -2.46 5.73
CA PHE A 56 -9.39 -2.06 6.31
C PHE A 56 -10.54 -2.97 5.90
N GLU A 57 -10.59 -3.43 4.66
CA GLU A 57 -11.61 -4.37 4.19
C GLU A 57 -11.58 -5.67 5.00
N VAL A 58 -10.37 -6.18 5.28
CA VAL A 58 -10.18 -7.41 6.08
C VAL A 58 -10.57 -7.19 7.55
N LEU A 59 -10.16 -6.06 8.15
CA LEU A 59 -10.41 -5.78 9.57
C LEU A 59 -11.84 -5.31 9.86
N ARG A 60 -12.44 -4.53 8.96
CA ARG A 60 -13.70 -3.80 9.15
C ARG A 60 -14.50 -3.79 7.84
N ARG A 61 -15.12 -4.93 7.49
CA ARG A 61 -15.91 -5.13 6.27
C ARG A 61 -16.96 -4.04 5.97
N ASN A 62 -17.48 -3.33 6.99
CA ASN A 62 -18.54 -2.32 6.84
C ASN A 62 -18.04 -0.88 6.60
N LEU A 63 -16.73 -0.60 6.69
CA LEU A 63 -16.20 0.78 6.58
C LEU A 63 -15.70 1.14 5.18
N VAL A 64 -16.16 0.41 4.16
CA VAL A 64 -15.51 0.35 2.85
C VAL A 64 -16.20 1.28 1.84
N GLY A 65 -16.22 2.59 2.13
CA GLY A 65 -16.89 3.62 1.31
C GLY A 65 -15.94 4.60 0.62
N ARG A 66 -16.49 5.60 -0.09
CA ARG A 66 -15.72 6.71 -0.69
C ARG A 66 -14.86 7.44 0.34
N ALA A 67 -15.35 7.56 1.57
CA ALA A 67 -14.61 8.14 2.69
C ALA A 67 -13.34 7.34 3.02
N ALA A 68 -13.38 6.01 3.03
CA ALA A 68 -12.19 5.18 3.29
C ALA A 68 -11.17 5.25 2.15
N ILE A 69 -11.63 5.39 0.90
CA ILE A 69 -10.74 5.64 -0.25
C ILE A 69 -10.01 6.98 -0.07
N ALA A 70 -10.77 8.05 0.17
CA ALA A 70 -10.21 9.39 0.39
C ALA A 70 -9.24 9.40 1.58
N TRP A 71 -9.61 8.75 2.68
CA TRP A 71 -8.76 8.60 3.86
C TRP A 71 -7.45 7.86 3.54
N SER A 72 -7.52 6.73 2.81
CA SER A 72 -6.33 5.96 2.45
C SER A 72 -5.38 6.75 1.55
N ILE A 73 -5.91 7.53 0.62
CA ILE A 73 -5.13 8.45 -0.23
C ILE A 73 -4.51 9.57 0.60
N ALA A 74 -5.30 10.22 1.44
CA ALA A 74 -4.86 11.34 2.26
C ALA A 74 -3.75 10.91 3.24
N VAL A 75 -3.93 9.79 3.94
CA VAL A 75 -2.94 9.25 4.88
C VAL A 75 -1.65 8.89 4.15
N THR A 76 -1.73 8.30 2.96
CA THR A 76 -0.55 8.00 2.16
C THR A 76 0.19 9.28 1.75
N GLY A 77 -0.52 10.25 1.16
CA GLY A 77 0.10 11.47 0.65
C GLY A 77 0.69 12.33 1.76
N ILE A 78 -0.07 12.52 2.86
CA ILE A 78 0.39 13.29 4.03
C ILE A 78 1.56 12.56 4.70
N GLY A 79 1.46 11.25 4.90
CA GLY A 79 2.53 10.46 5.51
C GLY A 79 3.82 10.51 4.69
N PHE A 80 3.74 10.34 3.37
CA PHE A 80 4.89 10.43 2.48
C PHE A 80 5.52 11.84 2.50
N ALA A 81 4.70 12.89 2.37
CA ALA A 81 5.18 14.27 2.43
C ALA A 81 5.83 14.59 3.79
N ALA A 82 5.24 14.11 4.88
CA ALA A 82 5.75 14.31 6.23
C ALA A 82 7.13 13.65 6.40
N VAL A 83 7.31 12.41 5.94
CA VAL A 83 8.61 11.70 6.00
C VAL A 83 9.68 12.43 5.19
N LYS A 84 9.32 13.02 4.04
CA LYS A 84 10.28 13.72 3.16
C LYS A 84 10.61 15.15 3.60
N VAL A 85 9.67 15.86 4.21
CA VAL A 85 9.79 17.31 4.51
C VAL A 85 10.07 17.59 5.97
N VAL A 86 9.56 16.77 6.90
CA VAL A 86 9.64 17.04 8.34
C VAL A 86 10.77 16.19 8.95
N PRO A 87 11.92 16.80 9.33
CA PRO A 87 13.10 16.04 9.74
C PRO A 87 12.85 15.06 10.90
N PRO A 88 12.14 15.43 11.99
CA PRO A 88 11.83 14.50 13.08
C PRO A 88 11.03 13.27 12.65
N ILE A 89 10.17 13.41 11.64
CA ILE A 89 9.34 12.31 11.14
C ILE A 89 10.17 11.39 10.25
N GLY A 90 11.05 11.96 9.43
CA GLY A 90 12.06 11.19 8.67
C GLY A 90 12.98 10.38 9.59
N ASP A 91 13.52 11.01 10.64
CA ASP A 91 14.37 10.33 11.64
C ASP A 91 13.61 9.18 12.31
N ALA A 92 12.38 9.42 12.76
CA ALA A 92 11.55 8.38 13.37
C ALA A 92 11.27 7.22 12.40
N TYR A 93 11.02 7.51 11.13
CA TYR A 93 10.82 6.50 10.10
C TYR A 93 12.07 5.63 9.89
N GLU A 94 13.26 6.23 9.80
CA GLU A 94 14.54 5.50 9.69
C GLU A 94 14.74 4.53 10.86
N TRP A 95 14.44 4.98 12.09
CA TRP A 95 14.49 4.15 13.29
C TRP A 95 13.52 2.97 13.26
N VAL A 96 12.28 3.21 12.86
CA VAL A 96 11.25 2.17 12.76
C VAL A 96 11.66 1.11 11.75
N ILE A 97 12.15 1.51 10.57
CA ILE A 97 12.59 0.56 9.54
C ILE A 97 13.84 -0.21 10.01
N GLY A 98 14.80 0.47 10.63
CA GLY A 98 15.97 -0.17 11.23
C GLY A 98 15.60 -1.25 12.24
N PHE A 99 14.63 -0.95 13.12
CA PHE A 99 14.11 -1.91 14.10
C PHE A 99 13.40 -3.10 13.44
N LEU A 100 12.55 -2.87 12.43
CA LEU A 100 11.88 -3.95 11.69
C LEU A 100 12.87 -4.88 10.97
N ARG A 101 13.97 -4.32 10.47
CA ARG A 101 15.02 -5.09 9.82
C ARG A 101 15.77 -5.99 10.80
N LEU A 102 16.00 -5.50 12.02
CA LEU A 102 16.62 -6.28 13.10
C LEU A 102 15.77 -7.49 13.47
N THR A 103 14.45 -7.29 13.62
CA THR A 103 13.52 -8.36 13.98
C THR A 103 13.33 -9.37 12.86
N ALA A 104 13.30 -8.93 11.59
CA ALA A 104 13.19 -9.81 10.43
C ALA A 104 14.51 -10.55 10.10
N GLY A 105 15.66 -9.94 10.35
CA GLY A 105 16.99 -10.50 10.07
C GLY A 105 17.61 -11.34 11.19
N GLY A 106 16.87 -11.59 12.28
CA GLY A 106 17.32 -12.45 13.38
C GLY A 106 18.57 -11.95 14.11
N PHE A 107 18.60 -10.67 14.51
CA PHE A 107 19.71 -10.04 15.24
C PHE A 107 21.10 -10.11 14.57
N ARG A 108 21.17 -10.44 13.27
CA ARG A 108 22.41 -10.52 12.48
C ARG A 108 22.58 -9.40 11.45
N GLY A 109 21.60 -8.49 11.32
CA GLY A 109 21.65 -7.39 10.37
C GLY A 109 22.41 -6.18 10.94
N ASP A 110 23.31 -5.62 10.15
CA ASP A 110 24.00 -4.37 10.49
C ASP A 110 23.00 -3.25 10.76
N LEU A 111 23.23 -2.48 11.83
CA LEU A 111 22.46 -1.30 12.26
C LEU A 111 22.62 -0.09 11.32
N LEU A 112 23.05 -0.28 10.07
CA LEU A 112 23.29 0.85 9.18
C LEU A 112 21.94 1.55 8.92
N PRO A 113 21.77 2.81 9.37
CA PRO A 113 20.56 3.58 9.10
C PRO A 113 20.38 3.63 7.58
N ILE A 114 19.16 3.36 7.12
CA ILE A 114 18.82 3.65 5.72
C ILE A 114 18.82 5.17 5.64
N LEU A 115 19.85 5.74 5.02
CA LEU A 115 19.92 7.17 4.79
C LEU A 115 18.72 7.56 3.92
N VAL A 116 17.68 8.17 4.50
CA VAL A 116 16.59 8.73 3.72
C VAL A 116 17.09 10.04 3.17
N TYR A 117 17.40 10.06 1.87
CA TYR A 117 17.73 11.30 1.20
C TYR A 117 16.49 12.20 1.20
N ARG A 118 16.57 13.31 1.95
CA ARG A 118 15.49 14.27 2.11
C ARG A 118 15.54 15.25 0.95
N ASP A 119 14.80 14.93 -0.10
CA ASP A 119 14.67 15.79 -1.27
C ASP A 119 13.20 16.21 -1.44
N PRO A 120 12.86 17.50 -1.26
CA PRO A 120 11.53 18.03 -1.55
C PRO A 120 11.07 17.78 -2.99
N SER A 121 11.99 17.52 -3.93
CA SER A 121 11.66 17.11 -5.30
C SER A 121 10.94 15.76 -5.37
N ASP A 122 10.94 14.96 -4.30
CA ASP A 122 10.21 13.70 -4.26
C ASP A 122 8.69 13.92 -4.14
N LEU A 123 8.23 15.12 -3.78
CA LEU A 123 6.79 15.45 -3.79
C LEU A 123 6.16 15.39 -5.19
N TRP A 124 6.98 15.42 -6.25
CA TRP A 124 6.53 15.15 -7.62
C TRP A 124 5.93 13.76 -7.81
N VAL A 125 6.12 12.86 -6.84
CA VAL A 125 5.50 11.54 -6.84
C VAL A 125 4.00 11.60 -6.48
N LEU A 126 3.56 12.57 -5.67
CA LEU A 126 2.18 12.63 -5.15
C LEU A 126 1.07 12.56 -6.20
N PRO A 127 1.20 13.11 -7.43
CA PRO A 127 0.21 12.92 -8.49
C PRO A 127 -0.10 11.45 -8.81
N ILE A 128 0.79 10.50 -8.51
CA ILE A 128 0.53 9.06 -8.70
C ILE A 128 -0.64 8.55 -7.85
N LEU A 129 -0.98 9.25 -6.76
CA LEU A 129 -2.15 8.92 -5.93
C LEU A 129 -3.46 9.04 -6.72
N PHE A 130 -3.50 9.86 -7.79
CA PHE A 130 -4.62 9.88 -8.70
C PHE A 130 -4.76 8.56 -9.46
N ALA A 131 -3.65 7.95 -9.89
CA ALA A 131 -3.68 6.62 -10.51
C ALA A 131 -4.16 5.55 -9.51
N SER A 132 -3.73 5.62 -8.24
CA SER A 132 -4.26 4.73 -7.19
C SER A 132 -5.77 4.89 -7.02
N TYR A 133 -6.27 6.13 -7.00
CA TYR A 133 -7.71 6.43 -6.94
C TYR A 133 -8.47 5.83 -8.13
N LEU A 134 -7.96 5.99 -9.35
CA LEU A 134 -8.57 5.43 -10.56
C LEU A 134 -8.61 3.89 -10.51
N VAL A 135 -7.52 3.24 -10.07
CA VAL A 135 -7.48 1.78 -9.95
C VAL A 135 -8.47 1.28 -8.91
N ILE A 136 -8.56 1.94 -7.76
CA ILE A 136 -9.52 1.59 -6.70
C ILE A 136 -10.96 1.73 -7.22
N THR A 137 -11.30 2.86 -7.83
CA THR A 137 -12.67 3.14 -8.30
C THR A 137 -13.07 2.26 -9.49
N HIS A 138 -12.16 2.02 -10.42
CA HIS A 138 -12.38 1.11 -11.55
C HIS A 138 -12.63 -0.34 -11.10
N ASN A 139 -11.88 -0.83 -10.10
CA ASN A 139 -12.09 -2.19 -9.59
C ASN A 139 -13.38 -2.33 -8.78
N ARG A 140 -13.84 -1.26 -8.12
CA ARG A 140 -15.10 -1.27 -7.35
C ARG A 140 -16.35 -1.12 -8.20
N THR A 141 -16.30 -0.37 -9.30
CA THR A 141 -17.42 -0.30 -10.27
C THR A 141 -17.64 -1.60 -11.02
N ARG A 142 -16.62 -2.47 -11.09
CA ARG A 142 -16.71 -3.84 -11.63
C ARG A 142 -17.11 -4.89 -10.62
N ALA A 143 -17.18 -4.56 -9.32
CA ALA A 143 -17.77 -5.47 -8.34
C ALA A 143 -19.29 -5.46 -8.59
N PRO A 144 -19.91 -6.59 -8.95
CA PRO A 144 -21.35 -6.64 -9.15
C PRO A 144 -22.04 -6.19 -7.87
N GLU A 145 -22.90 -5.17 -7.95
CA GLU A 145 -23.94 -4.93 -6.95
C GLU A 145 -24.77 -6.21 -6.86
N GLY A 146 -24.54 -6.98 -5.79
CA GLY A 146 -25.25 -8.24 -5.54
C GLY A 146 -24.35 -9.46 -5.61
N ALA A 147 -23.69 -9.77 -4.50
CA ALA A 147 -23.62 -11.18 -4.11
C ALA A 147 -25.00 -11.51 -3.51
N PRO A 148 -25.72 -12.53 -4.04
CA PRO A 148 -27.07 -12.82 -3.62
C PRO A 148 -27.13 -13.15 -2.13
N GLU A 149 -28.23 -12.80 -1.49
CA GLU A 149 -28.70 -13.23 -0.16
C GLU A 149 -28.93 -14.76 -0.09
N HIS A 150 -28.09 -15.56 -0.77
CA HIS A 150 -28.17 -17.01 -0.80
C HIS A 150 -27.50 -17.62 0.44
N GLU A 151 -27.96 -17.19 1.61
CA GLU A 151 -28.00 -18.05 2.80
C GLU A 151 -29.09 -17.51 3.75
N LEU A 152 -30.29 -17.34 3.19
CA LEU A 152 -31.52 -17.68 3.91
C LEU A 152 -31.41 -19.15 4.34
N ILE A 153 -30.77 -19.38 5.48
CA ILE A 153 -30.83 -20.64 6.19
C ILE A 153 -32.28 -20.80 6.70
N SER A 154 -32.94 -21.84 6.18
CA SER A 154 -34.27 -22.39 6.50
C SER A 154 -35.50 -21.66 5.91
N PRO A 155 -36.54 -22.41 5.46
CA PRO A 155 -37.05 -23.62 6.11
C PRO A 155 -37.41 -24.80 5.16
N GLY A 156 -37.23 -26.03 5.64
CA GLY A 156 -37.88 -27.21 5.05
C GLY A 156 -38.61 -27.99 6.14
N PRO A 157 -39.96 -28.11 6.11
CA PRO A 157 -40.68 -28.92 7.07
C PRO A 157 -40.45 -30.41 6.75
N HIS A 158 -40.08 -31.19 7.76
CA HIS A 158 -40.13 -32.65 7.67
C HIS A 158 -41.60 -33.08 7.60
N PRO A 159 -42.03 -33.81 6.55
CA PRO A 159 -43.32 -34.48 6.59
C PRO A 159 -43.28 -35.62 7.61
N THR A 160 -44.39 -35.74 8.33
CA THR A 160 -44.72 -36.69 9.41
C THR A 160 -44.56 -38.15 9.03
#